data_AF-A0A920RBU6-F1
#
_entry.id   AF-A0A920RBU6-F1
#
_cell.length_a   1.000
_cell.length_b   1.000
_cell.length_c   1.000
_cell.angle_alpha   90.00
_cell.angle_beta   90.00
_cell.angle_gamma   90.00
#
_symmetry.space_group_name_H-M   'P 1'
#
loop_
_entity.id
_entity.type
_entity.pdbx_description
1 polymer ?
#
loop_
_entity_poly.entity_id
_entity_poly.type
_entity_poly.pdbx_seq_one_letter_code
_entity_poly.pdbx_strand_id
1 'polypeptide(L)'
;MAGMNPVIEIMYLDFITCAMDEVVNQAGKMRYMTGGRGACRWWCATLWGRSPAGAQHSQIMESWFMHVPGLQVVVPSTPADAKGCSRRPYEVLTR
;
A
#
# COMPACT_ATOMS: atom_id res chain seq x y z
N MET A 1 -14.11 -8.60 -4.92
CA MET A 1 -12.78 -9.16 -4.58
C MET A 1 -12.75 -10.62 -4.97
N ALA A 2 -12.39 -10.95 -6.20
CA ALA A 2 -12.49 -12.29 -6.78
C ALA A 2 -11.54 -13.36 -6.17
N GLY A 3 -11.18 -13.23 -4.89
CA GLY A 3 -10.26 -14.14 -4.18
C GLY A 3 -8.79 -13.99 -4.56
N MET A 4 -8.44 -13.02 -5.42
CA MET A 4 -7.07 -12.77 -5.85
C MET A 4 -6.26 -11.94 -4.84
N ASN A 5 -4.94 -12.09 -4.88
CA ASN A 5 -3.98 -11.28 -4.12
C ASN A 5 -3.02 -10.55 -5.09
N PRO A 6 -3.49 -9.52 -5.81
CA PRO A 6 -2.67 -8.80 -6.78
C PRO A 6 -1.48 -8.10 -6.12
N VAL A 7 -0.35 -8.14 -6.83
CA VAL A 7 0.83 -7.30 -6.60
C VAL A 7 0.80 -6.21 -7.66
N ILE A 8 0.64 -4.98 -7.21
CA ILE A 8 0.52 -3.78 -8.02
C ILE A 8 1.85 -3.03 -7.93
N GLU A 9 2.24 -2.39 -9.02
CA GLU A 9 3.38 -1.50 -9.04
C GLU A 9 2.94 -0.11 -9.50
N ILE A 10 3.42 0.91 -8.81
CA ILE A 10 3.28 2.31 -9.21
C ILE A 10 4.69 2.88 -9.30
N MET A 11 5.06 3.39 -10.47
CA MET A 11 6.42 3.82 -10.78
C MET A 11 7.01 4.77 -9.73
N TYR A 12 6.26 5.81 -9.33
CA TYR A 12 6.61 6.72 -8.24
C TYR A 12 5.42 6.89 -7.31
N LEU A 13 5.67 6.93 -5.99
CA LEU A 13 4.63 7.08 -4.99
C LEU A 13 3.81 8.35 -5.23
N ASP A 14 4.40 9.41 -5.79
CA ASP A 14 3.75 10.65 -6.19
C ASP A 14 2.45 10.42 -7.00
N PHE A 15 2.41 9.38 -7.86
CA PHE A 15 1.26 9.08 -8.71
C PHE A 15 0.15 8.27 -8.04
N ILE A 16 0.38 7.76 -6.82
CA ILE A 16 -0.68 7.07 -6.07
C ILE A 16 -1.86 8.00 -5.77
N THR A 17 -1.62 9.32 -5.79
CA THR A 17 -2.62 10.36 -5.59
C THR A 17 -3.78 10.26 -6.59
N CYS A 18 -3.52 9.76 -7.80
CA CYS A 18 -4.55 9.50 -8.82
C CYS A 18 -5.49 8.34 -8.46
N ALA A 19 -5.10 7.44 -7.55
CA ALA A 19 -5.86 6.25 -7.14
C ALA A 19 -6.26 6.28 -5.65
N MET A 20 -6.31 7.47 -5.05
CA MET A 20 -6.54 7.59 -3.60
C MET A 20 -7.95 7.15 -3.19
N ASP A 21 -8.97 7.28 -4.03
CA ASP A 21 -10.30 6.75 -3.69
C ASP A 21 -10.27 5.22 -3.60
N GLU A 22 -9.67 4.57 -4.59
CA GLU A 22 -9.51 3.12 -4.63
C GLU A 22 -8.68 2.61 -3.45
N VAL A 23 -7.60 3.29 -3.09
CA VAL A 23 -6.72 2.88 -1.99
C VAL A 23 -7.38 3.14 -0.63
N VAL A 24 -7.86 4.36 -0.38
CA VAL A 24 -8.32 4.79 0.95
C VAL A 24 -9.76 4.38 1.22
N ASN A 25 -10.67 4.64 0.28
CA ASN A 25 -12.10 4.42 0.51
C ASN A 25 -12.52 3.01 0.15
N GLN A 26 -12.08 2.50 -1.01
CA GLN A 26 -12.45 1.16 -1.42
C GLN A 26 -11.64 0.13 -0.65
N ALA A 27 -10.32 0.11 -0.83
CA ALA A 27 -9.51 -0.99 -0.33
C ALA A 27 -9.29 -0.96 1.18
N GLY A 28 -8.94 0.20 1.76
CA GLY A 28 -8.67 0.33 3.20
C GLY A 28 -9.87 0.02 4.10
N LYS A 29 -11.09 0.40 3.68
CA LYS A 29 -12.30 0.29 4.52
C LYS A 29 -13.12 -0.97 4.26
N MET A 30 -12.83 -1.73 3.19
CA MET A 30 -13.65 -2.85 2.74
C MET A 30 -13.94 -3.89 3.83
N ARG A 31 -12.90 -4.27 4.59
CA ARG A 31 -13.02 -5.27 5.65
C ARG A 31 -13.92 -4.79 6.78
N TYR A 32 -13.83 -3.52 7.14
CA TYR A 32 -14.66 -2.92 8.18
C TYR A 32 -16.12 -2.79 7.72
N MET A 33 -16.35 -2.19 6.54
CA MET A 33 -17.71 -1.93 6.03
C MET A 33 -18.54 -3.19 5.77
N THR A 34 -17.88 -4.32 5.48
CA THR A 34 -18.54 -5.60 5.22
C THR A 34 -18.65 -6.50 6.45
N GLY A 35 -18.30 -6.00 7.65
CA GLY A 35 -18.27 -6.81 8.87
C GLY A 35 -17.33 -8.01 8.76
N GLY A 36 -16.22 -7.87 8.03
CA GLY A 36 -15.22 -8.90 7.80
C GLY A 36 -15.52 -9.89 6.68
N ARG A 37 -16.70 -9.84 6.05
CA ARG A 37 -17.10 -10.77 4.99
C ARG A 37 -16.38 -10.52 3.66
N GLY A 38 -16.00 -9.28 3.42
CA GLY A 38 -15.26 -8.86 2.26
C GLY A 38 -13.88 -8.33 2.61
N ALA A 39 -12.83 -8.77 1.93
CA ALA A 39 -11.49 -8.20 2.07
C ALA A 39 -10.87 -7.87 0.71
N CYS A 40 -10.35 -6.65 0.56
CA CYS A 40 -9.49 -6.29 -0.55
C CYS A 40 -8.04 -6.62 -0.17
N ARG A 41 -7.56 -7.79 -0.59
CA ARG A 41 -6.17 -8.20 -0.35
C ARG A 41 -5.33 -7.77 -1.54
N TRP A 42 -4.32 -6.94 -1.32
CA TRP A 42 -3.43 -6.45 -2.37
C TRP A 42 -2.10 -6.02 -1.76
N TRP A 43 -1.10 -5.86 -2.60
CA TRP A 43 0.19 -5.26 -2.28
C TRP A 43 0.53 -4.22 -3.32
N CYS A 44 1.10 -3.08 -2.92
CA CYS A 44 1.67 -2.11 -3.85
C CYS A 44 3.16 -1.91 -3.54
N ALA A 45 4.00 -2.09 -4.54
CA ALA A 45 5.41 -1.71 -4.50
C ALA A 45 5.60 -0.43 -5.31
N THR A 46 6.38 0.51 -4.78
CA THR A 46 6.60 1.81 -5.43
C THR A 46 7.96 2.40 -5.06
N LEU A 47 8.52 3.22 -5.95
CA LEU A 47 9.66 4.06 -5.63
C LEU A 47 9.16 5.28 -4.85
N TRP A 48 9.86 5.65 -3.77
CA TRP A 48 9.51 6.81 -2.96
C TRP A 48 10.78 7.51 -2.47
N GLY A 49 10.61 8.75 -2.00
CA GLY A 49 11.69 9.51 -1.37
C GLY A 49 12.51 10.32 -2.36
N ARG A 50 13.57 10.95 -1.85
CA ARG A 50 14.31 11.98 -2.59
C ARG A 50 14.87 11.45 -3.92
N SER A 51 14.46 12.06 -5.02
CA SER A 51 14.96 11.79 -6.38
C SER A 51 15.55 13.07 -7.00
N PRO A 52 16.51 12.98 -7.94
CA PRO A 52 16.91 14.13 -8.75
C PRO A 52 15.82 14.58 -9.75
N ALA A 53 14.71 13.84 -9.91
CA ALA A 53 13.66 14.09 -10.90
C ALA A 53 12.66 15.22 -10.52
N GLY A 54 12.99 16.05 -9.53
CA GLY A 54 12.21 17.23 -9.15
C GLY A 54 11.09 16.97 -8.15
N ALA A 55 10.24 17.98 -7.95
CA ALA A 55 9.26 18.01 -6.86
C ALA A 55 8.15 16.95 -6.94
N GLN A 56 7.81 16.49 -8.16
CA GLN A 56 6.75 15.50 -8.41
C GLN A 56 7.28 14.06 -8.52
N HIS A 57 8.52 13.81 -8.10
CA HIS A 57 9.14 12.48 -8.06
C HIS A 57 9.93 12.26 -6.77
N SER A 58 9.70 13.10 -5.75
CA SER A 58 10.54 13.17 -4.55
C SER A 58 9.73 13.22 -3.26
N GLN A 59 8.42 13.01 -3.34
CA GLN A 59 7.56 13.10 -2.18
C GLN A 59 7.78 11.92 -1.22
N ILE A 60 7.60 12.22 0.05
CA ILE A 60 7.61 11.28 1.19
C ILE A 60 6.19 11.37 1.76
N MET A 61 5.35 10.38 1.46
CA MET A 61 3.91 10.42 1.70
C MET A 61 3.41 9.33 2.66
N GLU A 62 4.30 8.67 3.39
CA GLU A 62 3.96 7.61 4.33
C GLU A 62 2.99 8.10 5.41
N SER A 63 3.12 9.36 5.83
CA SER A 63 2.22 9.99 6.80
C SER A 63 0.77 10.01 6.33
N TRP A 64 0.51 10.20 5.04
CA TRP A 64 -0.85 10.15 4.49
C TRP A 64 -1.48 8.78 4.72
N PHE A 65 -0.72 7.70 4.48
CA PHE A 65 -1.22 6.33 4.62
C PHE A 65 -1.25 5.86 6.07
N MET A 66 -0.35 6.34 6.93
CA MET A 66 -0.37 6.05 8.38
C MET A 66 -1.65 6.57 9.05
N HIS A 67 -2.29 7.60 8.48
CA HIS A 67 -3.56 8.15 8.95
C HIS A 67 -4.81 7.46 8.37
N VAL A 68 -4.65 6.40 7.58
CA VAL A 68 -5.77 5.65 7.00
C VAL A 68 -5.94 4.30 7.71
N PRO A 69 -7.01 4.13 8.52
CA PRO A 69 -7.30 2.84 9.14
C PRO A 69 -7.55 1.74 8.10
N GLY A 70 -7.00 0.56 8.35
CA GLY A 70 -7.15 -0.61 7.48
C GLY A 70 -6.08 -0.76 6.41
N LEU A 71 -5.19 0.23 6.24
CA LEU A 71 -3.96 0.08 5.46
C LEU A 71 -2.78 -0.30 6.34
N GLN A 72 -1.86 -1.07 5.77
CA GLN A 72 -0.57 -1.37 6.38
C GLN A 72 0.53 -0.74 5.53
N VAL A 73 1.35 0.10 6.16
CA VAL A 73 2.47 0.79 5.52
C VAL A 73 3.77 0.14 5.98
N VAL A 74 4.65 -0.18 5.04
CA VAL A 74 5.98 -0.71 5.32
C VAL A 74 7.05 0.06 4.55
N VAL A 75 8.18 0.31 5.20
CA VAL A 75 9.31 1.02 4.60
C VAL A 75 10.58 0.19 4.87
N PRO A 76 10.96 -0.72 3.95
CA PRO A 76 12.16 -1.52 4.13
C PRO A 76 13.42 -0.68 3.91
N SER A 77 14.49 -0.98 4.65
CA SER A 77 15.80 -0.29 4.51
C SER A 77 16.92 -1.24 4.05
N THR A 78 16.71 -2.56 4.11
CA THR A 78 17.66 -3.56 3.61
C THR A 78 17.02 -4.50 2.58
N PRO A 79 17.82 -5.16 1.72
CA PRO A 79 17.30 -6.19 0.80
C PRO A 79 16.62 -7.36 1.52
N ALA A 80 17.07 -7.70 2.74
CA ALA A 80 16.48 -8.73 3.57
C ALA A 80 15.07 -8.31 4.05
N ASP A 81 14.90 -7.06 4.48
CA ASP A 81 13.60 -6.51 4.88
C ASP A 81 12.64 -6.50 3.70
N ALA A 82 13.08 -5.99 2.54
CA ALA A 82 12.25 -5.94 1.33
C ALA A 82 11.74 -7.33 0.95
N LYS A 83 12.60 -8.35 0.96
CA LYS A 83 12.22 -9.75 0.71
C LYS A 83 11.28 -10.30 1.79
N GLY A 84 11.47 -9.93 3.05
CA GLY A 84 10.61 -10.33 4.16
C GLY A 84 9.20 -9.76 4.02
N CYS A 85 9.11 -8.45 3.76
CA CYS A 85 7.87 -7.72 3.54
C CYS A 85 7.09 -8.23 2.32
N SER A 86 7.75 -8.43 1.17
CA SER A 86 7.07 -8.87 -0.06
C SER A 86 6.49 -10.29 0.03
N ARG A 87 7.03 -11.15 0.90
CA ARG A 87 6.59 -12.55 1.04
C ARG A 87 5.43 -12.72 2.00
N ARG A 88 5.22 -11.79 2.93
CA ARG A 88 4.20 -11.90 4.00
C ARG A 88 3.15 -10.78 4.02
N PRO A 89 2.66 -10.25 2.87
CA PRO A 89 1.65 -9.20 2.92
C PRO A 89 0.33 -9.65 3.59
N TYR A 90 0.09 -10.96 3.69
CA TYR A 90 -1.20 -11.54 4.10
C TYR A 90 -1.23 -12.19 5.49
N GLU A 91 -0.09 -12.39 6.17
CA GLU A 91 -0.07 -13.03 7.50
C GLU A 91 -0.49 -12.07 8.63
N VAL A 92 -0.39 -10.76 8.41
CA VAL A 92 -0.76 -9.73 9.39
C VAL A 92 -2.27 -9.40 9.33
N LEU A 93 -2.91 -9.61 8.18
CA LEU A 93 -4.33 -9.29 7.94
C LEU A 93 -5.32 -10.39 8.36
N THR A 94 -4.83 -11.56 8.77
CA THR A 94 -5.65 -12.73 9.14
C THR A 94 -5.75 -12.98 10.65
N ARG A 95 -5.22 -12.08 11.48
CA ARG A 95 -5.50 -12.03 12.92
C ARG A 95 -6.47 -10.90 13.26
#